data_AF-A0AAN4UA23-F1
#
_entry.id   AF-A0AAN4UA23-F1
#
_cell.length_a   1.000
_cell.length_b   1.000
_cell.length_c   1.000
_cell.angle_alpha   90.00
_cell.angle_beta   90.00
_cell.angle_gamma   90.00
#
_symmetry.space_group_name_H-M   'P 1'
#
loop_
_entity.id
_entity.type
_entity.pdbx_description
1 polymer ?
#
loop_
_entity_poly.entity_id
_entity_poly.type
_entity_poly.pdbx_seq_one_letter_code
_entity_poly.pdbx_strand_id
1 'polypeptide(L)'
;MVTKLVIKLSLIFLSWSYSDKVIIWRRNFEKYYNESPIWVVLDLASIGKLRFFVNYLVDKYPTNNYLKLINNNIRYVSDIRNSCAHNKPILLNLQKTSRIYKPVFTNAQRMGLKKEEIKNLKVAKIFSVFELHRIMCSQGMNYHRYQEFSIYLDRVEQTIALHEQNNDIKRFFSSLRKILDEFKSE
;
A
#
# COMPACT_ATOMS: atom_id res chain seq x y z
N MET A 1 -2.04 -26.09 17.33
CA MET A 1 -2.15 -25.16 16.17
C MET A 1 -2.79 -23.82 16.57
N VAL A 2 -3.83 -23.81 17.42
CA VAL A 2 -4.48 -22.60 17.98
C VAL A 2 -3.49 -21.70 18.75
N THR A 3 -2.58 -22.30 19.52
CA THR A 3 -1.60 -21.60 20.37
C THR A 3 -0.67 -20.65 19.59
N LYS A 4 -0.19 -21.04 18.39
CA LYS A 4 0.68 -20.18 17.57
C LYS A 4 -0.06 -18.98 16.96
N LEU A 5 -1.35 -19.12 16.68
CA LEU A 5 -2.20 -18.03 16.19
C LEU A 5 -2.52 -17.05 17.32
N VAL A 6 -2.87 -17.56 18.50
CA VAL A 6 -3.14 -16.76 19.71
C VAL A 6 -1.89 -15.98 20.14
N ILE A 7 -0.70 -16.60 20.14
CA ILE A 7 0.58 -15.92 20.44
C ILE A 7 0.93 -14.84 19.40
N LYS A 8 0.52 -14.99 18.13
CA LYS A 8 0.79 -13.98 17.09
C LYS A 8 -0.24 -12.85 17.08
N LEU A 9 -1.49 -13.12 17.42
CA LEU A 9 -2.53 -12.09 17.60
C LEU A 9 -2.32 -11.30 18.88
N SER A 10 -1.80 -11.94 19.94
CA SER A 10 -1.50 -11.26 21.20
C SER A 10 -0.48 -10.11 21.04
N LEU A 11 0.44 -10.22 20.07
CA LEU A 11 1.39 -9.15 19.69
C LEU A 11 0.69 -7.85 19.25
N ILE A 12 -0.57 -7.90 18.81
CA ILE A 12 -1.33 -6.70 18.46
C ILE A 12 -1.68 -5.88 19.70
N PHE A 13 -1.89 -6.53 20.85
CA PHE A 13 -2.14 -5.88 22.13
C PHE A 13 -0.88 -5.37 22.82
N LEU A 14 0.29 -5.80 22.37
CA LEU A 14 1.55 -5.34 22.92
C LEU A 14 1.91 -3.96 22.37
N SER A 15 2.17 -3.02 23.27
CA SER A 15 2.82 -1.75 22.97
C SER A 15 4.19 -1.71 23.65
N TRP A 16 5.16 -1.07 23.02
CA TRP A 16 6.49 -0.93 23.59
C TRP A 16 6.64 0.46 24.21
N SER A 17 6.91 0.53 25.51
CA SER A 17 7.23 1.79 26.20
C SER A 17 8.72 2.08 26.04
N TYR A 18 9.05 3.18 25.35
CA TYR A 18 10.43 3.62 25.18
C TYR A 18 11.05 4.05 26.52
N SER A 19 10.23 4.62 27.42
CA SER A 19 10.63 5.07 28.75
C SER A 19 11.06 3.90 29.64
N ASP A 20 10.27 2.83 29.64
CA ASP A 20 10.41 1.79 30.66
C ASP A 20 11.11 0.53 30.14
N LYS A 21 11.33 0.43 28.82
CA LYS A 21 11.80 -0.78 28.12
C LYS A 21 10.96 -2.03 28.44
N VAL A 22 9.69 -1.85 28.82
CA VAL A 22 8.74 -2.92 29.15
C VAL A 22 7.69 -3.08 28.05
N ILE A 23 7.27 -4.33 27.83
CA ILE A 23 6.12 -4.68 27.01
C ILE A 23 4.85 -4.40 27.81
N ILE A 24 4.05 -3.42 27.36
CA ILE A 24 2.82 -3.03 28.02
C ILE A 24 1.63 -3.57 27.24
N TRP A 25 0.80 -4.33 27.95
CA TRP A 25 -0.51 -4.75 27.49
C TRP A 25 -1.49 -3.58 27.45
N ARG A 26 -2.25 -3.46 26.36
CA ARG A 26 -3.29 -2.43 26.20
C ARG A 26 -4.39 -2.60 27.26
N ARG A 27 -4.42 -1.69 28.24
CA ARG A 27 -5.51 -1.58 29.23
C ARG A 27 -6.87 -1.43 28.54
N ASN A 28 -7.93 -1.97 29.14
CA ASN A 28 -9.33 -2.00 28.65
C ASN A 28 -9.62 -2.97 27.49
N PHE A 29 -8.65 -3.80 27.09
CA PHE A 29 -8.80 -4.81 26.05
C PHE A 29 -8.62 -6.25 26.55
N GLU A 30 -8.50 -6.45 27.86
CA GLU A 30 -8.18 -7.73 28.51
C GLU A 30 -9.17 -8.83 28.13
N LYS A 31 -10.47 -8.48 28.06
CA LYS A 31 -11.54 -9.40 27.64
C LYS A 31 -11.38 -9.95 26.22
N TYR A 32 -10.56 -9.32 25.38
CA TYR A 32 -10.35 -9.70 23.98
C TYR A 32 -9.03 -10.44 23.74
N TYR A 33 -8.23 -10.72 24.77
CA TYR A 33 -6.91 -11.34 24.59
C TYR A 33 -6.98 -12.81 24.17
N ASN A 34 -7.99 -13.54 24.66
CA ASN A 34 -8.20 -14.95 24.31
C ASN A 34 -8.96 -15.10 22.99
N GLU A 35 -9.97 -14.25 22.78
CA GLU A 35 -10.83 -14.23 21.59
C GLU A 35 -10.93 -12.80 21.08
N SER A 36 -10.01 -12.43 20.18
CA SER A 36 -9.98 -11.08 19.62
C SER A 36 -10.93 -10.97 18.44
N PRO A 37 -12.03 -10.19 18.55
CA PRO A 37 -12.83 -9.90 17.37
C PRO A 37 -12.01 -9.07 16.38
N ILE A 38 -12.32 -9.21 15.09
CA ILE A 38 -11.52 -8.59 14.02
C ILE A 38 -11.43 -7.06 14.14
N TRP A 39 -12.46 -6.40 14.65
CA TRP A 39 -12.46 -4.93 14.82
C TRP A 39 -11.40 -4.46 15.83
N VAL A 40 -11.18 -5.21 16.92
CA VAL A 40 -10.14 -4.90 17.93
C VAL A 40 -8.75 -5.00 17.30
N VAL A 41 -8.55 -6.00 16.43
CA VAL A 41 -7.32 -6.16 15.69
C VAL A 41 -7.07 -4.95 14.79
N LEU A 42 -8.09 -4.49 14.07
CA LEU A 42 -7.98 -3.33 13.18
C LEU A 42 -7.69 -2.02 13.93
N ASP A 43 -8.33 -1.81 15.09
CA ASP A 43 -8.14 -0.60 15.90
C ASP A 43 -6.75 -0.51 16.52
N LEU A 44 -6.21 -1.64 16.99
CA LEU A 44 -4.95 -1.67 17.73
C LEU A 44 -3.72 -1.93 16.84
N ALA A 45 -3.91 -2.53 15.67
CA ALA A 45 -2.80 -2.88 14.80
C ALA A 45 -2.28 -1.64 14.05
N SER A 46 -1.01 -1.32 14.26
CA SER A 46 -0.30 -0.47 13.32
C SER A 46 -0.20 -1.17 11.95
N ILE A 47 -0.02 -0.40 10.88
CA ILE A 47 0.20 -0.97 9.54
C ILE A 47 1.40 -1.94 9.51
N GLY A 48 2.41 -1.73 10.36
CA GLY A 48 3.53 -2.66 10.52
C GLY A 48 3.09 -4.01 11.10
N LYS A 49 2.20 -4.00 12.10
CA LYS A 49 1.62 -5.23 12.67
C LYS A 49 0.71 -5.93 11.66
N LEU A 50 -0.10 -5.18 10.91
CA LEU A 50 -0.93 -5.74 9.84
C LEU A 50 -0.09 -6.41 8.76
N ARG A 51 1.05 -5.81 8.37
CA ARG A 51 1.99 -6.43 7.43
C ARG A 51 2.54 -7.76 7.96
N PHE A 52 2.92 -7.83 9.22
CA PHE A 52 3.38 -9.08 9.83
C PHE A 52 2.27 -10.14 9.82
N PHE A 53 1.04 -9.74 10.14
CA PHE A 53 -0.11 -10.63 10.12
C PHE A 53 -0.41 -11.17 8.72
N VAL A 54 -0.37 -10.33 7.68
CA VAL A 54 -0.54 -10.75 6.28
C VAL A 54 0.54 -11.75 5.86
N ASN A 55 1.81 -11.50 6.20
CA ASN A 55 2.89 -12.47 5.92
C ASN A 55 2.59 -13.84 6.53
N TYR A 56 2.18 -13.86 7.80
CA TYR A 56 1.79 -15.09 8.47
C TYR A 56 0.61 -15.80 7.79
N LEU A 57 -0.39 -15.05 7.30
CA LEU A 57 -1.51 -15.64 6.56
C LEU A 57 -1.06 -16.25 5.22
N VAL A 58 -0.10 -15.63 4.52
CA VAL A 58 0.49 -16.20 3.30
C VAL A 58 1.22 -17.50 3.60
N ASP A 59 2.01 -17.56 4.69
CA ASP A 59 2.71 -18.79 5.09
C ASP A 59 1.72 -19.92 5.44
N LYS A 60 0.62 -19.56 6.10
CA LYS A 60 -0.42 -20.52 6.50
C LYS A 60 -1.29 -20.99 5.33
N TYR A 61 -1.53 -20.12 4.35
CA TYR A 61 -2.40 -20.38 3.20
C TYR A 61 -1.64 -20.12 1.88
N PRO A 62 -0.61 -20.94 1.57
CA PRO A 62 0.33 -20.67 0.47
C PRO A 62 -0.30 -20.78 -0.92
N THR A 63 -1.50 -21.33 -1.07
CA THR A 63 -2.22 -21.40 -2.35
C THR A 63 -3.10 -20.17 -2.60
N ASN A 64 -3.29 -19.31 -1.61
CA ASN A 64 -4.16 -18.14 -1.74
C ASN A 64 -3.45 -17.00 -2.48
N ASN A 65 -3.77 -16.83 -3.76
CA ASN A 65 -3.19 -15.79 -4.61
C ASN A 65 -3.58 -14.37 -4.19
N TYR A 66 -4.77 -14.19 -3.60
CA TYR A 66 -5.23 -12.91 -3.10
C TYR A 66 -4.37 -12.43 -1.92
N LEU A 67 -4.08 -13.31 -0.97
CA LEU A 67 -3.18 -13.00 0.16
C LEU A 67 -1.75 -12.69 -0.31
N LYS A 68 -1.24 -13.44 -1.30
CA LYS A 68 0.06 -13.13 -1.91
C LYS A 68 0.08 -11.74 -2.54
N LEU A 69 -0.98 -11.38 -3.27
CA LEU A 69 -1.10 -10.08 -3.91
C LEU A 69 -1.07 -8.95 -2.88
N ILE A 70 -1.81 -9.09 -1.78
CA ILE A 70 -1.75 -8.16 -0.64
C ILE A 70 -0.33 -8.07 -0.10
N ASN A 71 0.28 -9.22 0.20
CA ASN A 71 1.60 -9.26 0.83
C ASN A 71 2.70 -8.62 -0.02
N ASN A 72 2.63 -8.81 -1.34
CA ASN A 72 3.59 -8.24 -2.28
C ASN A 72 3.55 -6.71 -2.30
N ASN A 73 2.38 -6.11 -2.08
CA ASN A 73 2.12 -4.68 -2.26
C ASN A 73 2.03 -3.87 -0.96
N ILE A 74 1.65 -4.49 0.15
CA ILE A 74 1.34 -3.79 1.42
C ILE A 74 2.53 -2.97 1.97
N ARG A 75 3.78 -3.36 1.65
CA ARG A 75 4.97 -2.55 1.96
C ARG A 75 4.92 -1.18 1.30
N TYR A 76 4.62 -1.14 0.00
CA TYR A 76 4.60 0.08 -0.78
C TYR A 76 3.47 1.02 -0.34
N VAL A 77 2.30 0.45 -0.03
CA VAL A 77 1.16 1.19 0.53
C VAL A 77 1.50 1.77 1.92
N SER A 78 2.20 1.00 2.76
CA SER A 78 2.68 1.50 4.05
C SER A 78 3.64 2.68 3.88
N ASP A 79 4.54 2.61 2.90
CA ASP A 79 5.53 3.65 2.66
C ASP A 79 4.91 4.95 2.13
N ILE A 80 3.90 4.88 1.23
CA ILE A 80 3.23 6.07 0.71
C ILE A 80 2.31 6.70 1.77
N ARG A 81 1.61 5.90 2.58
CA ARG A 81 0.88 6.42 3.76
C ARG A 81 1.81 7.21 4.67
N ASN A 82 3.00 6.68 4.94
CA ASN A 82 3.99 7.35 5.76
C ASN A 82 4.49 8.65 5.11
N SER A 83 4.69 8.66 3.79
CA SER A 83 5.01 9.90 3.06
C SER A 83 3.92 10.96 3.21
N CYS A 84 2.64 10.59 3.10
CA CYS A 84 1.52 11.51 3.28
C CYS A 84 1.44 12.06 4.71
N ALA A 85 1.59 11.20 5.73
CA ALA A 85 1.55 11.60 7.13
C ALA A 85 2.66 12.61 7.51
N HIS A 86 3.78 12.59 6.77
CA HIS A 86 4.90 13.51 6.95
C HIS A 86 4.98 14.59 5.86
N ASN A 87 3.94 14.78 5.04
CA ASN A 87 3.87 15.75 3.95
C ASN A 87 5.09 15.74 3.01
N LYS A 88 5.63 14.54 2.72
CA LYS A 88 6.80 14.40 1.83
C LYS A 88 6.41 14.72 0.39
N PRO A 89 7.06 15.69 -0.29
CA PRO A 89 6.64 16.09 -1.62
C PRO A 89 6.81 14.98 -2.67
N ILE A 90 5.73 14.71 -3.42
CA ILE A 90 5.68 13.62 -4.39
C ILE A 90 6.49 13.90 -5.67
N LEU A 91 6.89 15.14 -5.93
CA LEU A 91 7.67 15.51 -7.12
C LEU A 91 9.19 15.49 -6.89
N LEU A 92 9.68 15.34 -5.65
CA LEU A 92 11.12 15.39 -5.36
C LEU A 92 11.86 14.09 -5.67
N ASN A 93 12.96 14.14 -6.43
CA ASN A 93 13.79 12.98 -6.80
C ASN A 93 13.06 11.95 -7.70
N LEU A 94 12.36 12.39 -8.74
CA LEU A 94 11.69 11.49 -9.69
C LEU A 94 12.66 10.64 -10.54
N GLN A 95 13.88 11.13 -10.77
CA GLN A 95 14.96 10.41 -11.46
C GLN A 95 15.49 9.20 -10.67
N LYS A 96 15.17 9.10 -9.37
CA LYS A 96 15.69 8.03 -8.53
C LYS A 96 15.04 6.69 -8.86
N THR A 97 15.83 5.78 -9.40
CA THR A 97 15.41 4.40 -9.61
C THR A 97 15.57 3.57 -8.34
N SER A 98 14.78 2.50 -8.21
CA SER A 98 14.86 1.59 -7.07
C SER A 98 14.64 0.15 -7.50
N ARG A 99 15.18 -0.79 -6.73
CA ARG A 99 14.89 -2.21 -6.91
C ARG A 99 13.46 -2.48 -6.44
N ILE A 100 12.60 -2.77 -7.40
CA ILE A 100 11.20 -3.11 -7.13
C ILE A 100 11.08 -4.61 -6.89
N TYR A 101 10.21 -5.00 -5.97
CA TYR A 101 9.94 -6.39 -5.67
C TYR A 101 9.37 -7.07 -6.91
N LYS A 102 9.90 -8.26 -7.24
CA LYS A 102 9.70 -8.88 -8.56
C LYS A 102 8.22 -9.11 -8.91
N PRO A 103 7.35 -9.60 -8.01
CA PRO A 103 5.93 -9.75 -8.32
C PRO A 103 5.25 -8.43 -8.70
N VAL A 104 5.49 -7.34 -7.94
CA VAL A 104 4.92 -6.01 -8.22
C VAL A 104 5.43 -5.49 -9.56
N PHE A 105 6.73 -5.62 -9.82
CA PHE A 105 7.32 -5.23 -11.09
C PHE A 105 6.72 -6.00 -12.27
N THR A 106 6.56 -7.32 -12.15
CA THR A 106 5.99 -8.16 -13.21
C THR A 106 4.52 -7.86 -13.46
N ASN A 107 3.71 -7.63 -12.41
CA ASN A 107 2.31 -7.24 -12.57
C ASN A 107 2.18 -5.88 -13.24
N ALA A 108 2.97 -4.89 -12.82
CA ALA A 108 3.00 -3.58 -13.45
C ALA A 108 3.34 -3.66 -14.96
N GLN A 109 4.31 -4.48 -15.34
CA GLN A 109 4.65 -4.67 -16.75
C GLN A 109 3.54 -5.35 -17.56
N ARG A 110 2.80 -6.28 -16.95
CA ARG A 110 1.62 -6.89 -17.58
C ARG A 110 0.52 -5.88 -17.85
N MET A 111 0.44 -4.84 -17.02
CA MET A 111 -0.48 -3.70 -17.16
C MET A 111 0.15 -2.55 -17.98
N GLY A 112 1.06 -2.86 -18.91
CA GLY A 112 1.57 -1.89 -19.88
C GLY A 112 2.61 -0.88 -19.37
N LEU A 113 3.02 -0.90 -18.09
CA LEU A 113 4.09 -0.02 -17.59
C LEU A 113 5.46 -0.48 -18.10
N LYS A 114 6.22 0.46 -18.68
CA LYS A 114 7.59 0.20 -19.13
C LYS A 114 8.52 0.00 -17.93
N LYS A 115 9.61 -0.76 -18.14
CA LYS A 115 10.60 -1.10 -17.10
C LYS A 115 11.12 0.15 -16.38
N GLU A 116 11.44 1.17 -17.15
CA GLU A 116 11.97 2.43 -16.66
C GLU A 116 10.93 3.23 -15.87
N GLU A 117 9.63 3.08 -16.17
CA GLU A 117 8.53 3.77 -15.47
C GLU A 117 8.31 3.15 -14.09
N ILE A 118 8.17 1.83 -14.02
CA ILE A 118 7.97 1.13 -12.74
C ILE A 118 9.20 1.18 -11.83
N LYS A 119 10.42 1.32 -12.40
CA LYS A 119 11.65 1.53 -11.60
C LYS A 119 11.63 2.83 -10.80
N ASN A 120 10.79 3.80 -11.16
CA ASN A 120 10.52 4.95 -10.30
C ASN A 120 9.72 4.49 -9.08
N LEU A 121 10.32 4.60 -7.89
CA LEU A 121 9.73 4.10 -6.65
C LEU A 121 8.37 4.73 -6.34
N LYS A 122 8.11 5.97 -6.77
CA LYS A 122 6.82 6.63 -6.53
C LYS A 122 5.74 6.05 -7.44
N VAL A 123 6.07 5.75 -8.70
CA VAL A 123 5.18 5.04 -9.63
C VAL A 123 4.85 3.66 -9.06
N ALA A 124 5.84 2.89 -8.61
CA ALA A 124 5.61 1.59 -7.99
C ALA A 124 4.72 1.67 -6.74
N LYS A 125 4.89 2.71 -5.92
CA LYS A 125 4.05 2.93 -4.74
C LYS A 125 2.60 3.22 -5.11
N ILE A 126 2.37 4.12 -6.06
CA ILE A 126 1.02 4.46 -6.51
C ILE A 126 0.37 3.25 -7.19
N PHE A 127 1.09 2.56 -8.07
CA PHE A 127 0.63 1.31 -8.68
C PHE A 127 0.16 0.30 -7.61
N SER A 128 0.97 0.09 -6.56
CA SER A 128 0.62 -0.84 -5.47
C SER A 128 -0.64 -0.40 -4.71
N VAL A 129 -0.88 0.90 -4.56
CA VAL A 129 -2.12 1.43 -3.95
C VAL A 129 -3.32 1.11 -4.82
N PHE A 130 -3.23 1.35 -6.13
CA PHE A 130 -4.31 1.02 -7.06
C PHE A 130 -4.58 -0.49 -7.12
N GLU A 131 -3.53 -1.31 -7.16
CA GLU A 131 -3.66 -2.77 -7.17
C GLU A 131 -4.38 -3.28 -5.91
N LEU A 132 -4.04 -2.76 -4.72
CA LEU A 132 -4.74 -3.13 -3.48
C LEU A 132 -6.13 -2.53 -3.36
N HIS A 133 -6.34 -1.28 -3.79
CA HIS A 133 -7.67 -0.66 -3.75
C HIS A 133 -8.65 -1.45 -4.61
N ARG A 134 -8.25 -1.84 -5.82
CA ARG A 134 -9.08 -2.61 -6.75
C ARG A 134 -9.62 -3.90 -6.14
N ILE A 135 -8.76 -4.65 -5.45
CA ILE A 135 -9.14 -5.98 -4.92
C ILE A 135 -9.85 -5.88 -3.57
N MET A 136 -9.57 -4.84 -2.77
CA MET A 136 -10.09 -4.69 -1.41
C MET A 136 -11.42 -3.92 -1.34
N CYS A 137 -11.68 -3.05 -2.32
CA CYS A 137 -12.85 -2.17 -2.33
C CYS A 137 -13.92 -2.65 -3.32
N SER A 138 -15.17 -2.25 -3.07
CA SER A 138 -16.27 -2.53 -3.99
C SER A 138 -16.10 -1.79 -5.33
N GLN A 139 -16.79 -2.26 -6.37
CA GLN A 139 -16.79 -1.61 -7.69
C GLN A 139 -17.16 -0.12 -7.61
N GLY A 140 -18.19 0.23 -6.83
CA GLY A 140 -18.59 1.63 -6.64
C GLY A 140 -17.50 2.50 -6.00
N MET A 141 -16.79 1.98 -4.99
CA MET A 141 -15.66 2.68 -4.39
C MET A 141 -14.49 2.84 -5.36
N ASN A 142 -14.20 1.80 -6.15
CA ASN A 142 -13.18 1.85 -7.20
C ASN A 142 -13.53 2.90 -8.26
N TYR A 143 -14.78 2.93 -8.71
CA TYR A 143 -15.27 3.90 -9.69
C TYR A 143 -15.15 5.34 -9.18
N HIS A 144 -15.61 5.62 -7.96
CA HIS A 144 -15.46 6.94 -7.37
C HIS A 144 -13.98 7.36 -7.25
N ARG A 145 -13.10 6.45 -6.82
CA ARG A 145 -11.67 6.74 -6.72
C ARG A 145 -11.03 6.99 -8.08
N TYR A 146 -11.42 6.23 -9.10
CA TYR A 146 -11.02 6.44 -10.49
C TYR A 146 -11.40 7.86 -10.94
N GLN A 147 -12.66 8.27 -10.73
CA GLN A 147 -13.14 9.59 -11.14
C GLN A 147 -12.35 10.73 -10.48
N GLU A 148 -12.16 10.66 -9.15
CA GLU A 148 -11.38 11.67 -8.43
C GLU A 148 -9.95 11.78 -8.95
N PHE A 149 -9.30 10.65 -9.23
CA PHE A 149 -7.94 10.64 -9.73
C PHE A 149 -7.84 11.12 -11.17
N SER A 150 -8.84 10.82 -12.01
CA SER A 150 -8.95 11.36 -13.38
C SER A 150 -9.02 12.89 -13.34
N ILE A 151 -9.94 13.45 -12.55
CA ILE A 151 -10.11 14.90 -12.39
C ILE A 151 -8.81 15.55 -11.88
N TYR A 152 -8.09 14.86 -10.98
CA TYR A 152 -6.78 15.33 -10.55
C TYR A 152 -5.75 15.34 -11.69
N LEU A 153 -5.63 14.26 -12.46
CA LEU A 153 -4.67 14.20 -13.57
C LEU A 153 -5.01 15.20 -14.69
N ASP A 154 -6.30 15.40 -15.00
CA ASP A 154 -6.74 16.37 -16.00
C ASP A 154 -6.34 17.80 -15.59
N ARG A 155 -6.44 18.16 -14.30
CA ARG A 155 -5.94 19.44 -13.77
C ARG A 155 -4.43 19.56 -13.85
N VAL A 156 -3.70 18.46 -13.62
CA VAL A 156 -2.24 18.47 -13.76
C VAL A 156 -1.84 18.66 -15.22
N GLU A 157 -2.55 18.06 -16.16
CA GLU A 157 -2.26 18.18 -17.59
C GLU A 157 -2.35 19.62 -18.08
N GLN A 158 -3.32 20.40 -17.58
CA GLN A 158 -3.43 21.84 -17.85
C GLN A 158 -2.21 22.65 -17.36
N THR A 159 -1.47 22.13 -16.38
CA THR A 159 -0.26 22.78 -15.83
C THR A 159 1.03 22.15 -16.34
N ILE A 160 0.96 21.06 -17.11
CA ILE A 160 2.15 20.31 -17.55
C ILE A 160 3.02 21.12 -18.53
N ALA A 161 2.40 22.07 -19.26
CA ALA A 161 3.12 23.04 -20.07
C ALA A 161 4.10 23.89 -19.23
N LEU A 162 3.80 24.15 -17.96
CA LEU A 162 4.73 24.84 -17.03
C LEU A 162 5.97 23.98 -16.69
N HIS A 163 5.94 22.69 -17.03
CA HIS A 163 7.01 21.73 -16.80
C HIS A 163 7.60 21.21 -18.10
N GLU A 164 7.50 21.98 -19.19
CA GLU A 164 7.86 21.52 -20.53
C GLU A 164 9.31 21.05 -20.64
N GLN A 165 10.22 21.64 -19.87
CA GLN A 165 11.64 21.28 -19.88
C GLN A 165 11.98 20.09 -18.96
N ASN A 166 11.07 19.65 -18.09
CA ASN A 166 11.33 18.58 -17.13
C ASN A 166 10.70 17.25 -17.56
N ASN A 167 11.50 16.44 -18.26
CA ASN A 167 11.08 15.13 -18.74
C ASN A 167 10.69 14.15 -17.63
N ASP A 168 11.28 14.25 -16.43
CA ASP A 168 10.94 13.37 -15.32
C ASP A 168 9.52 13.61 -14.80
N ILE A 169 9.11 14.88 -14.71
CA ILE A 169 7.73 15.25 -14.32
C ILE A 169 6.74 14.76 -15.36
N LYS A 170 6.99 15.03 -16.66
CA LYS A 170 6.13 14.55 -17.76
C LYS A 170 5.98 13.04 -17.72
N ARG A 171 7.09 12.32 -17.59
CA ARG A 171 7.12 10.87 -17.59
C ARG A 171 6.46 10.27 -16.35
N PHE A 172 6.60 10.91 -15.20
CA PHE A 172 5.90 10.52 -13.98
C PHE A 172 4.38 10.59 -14.17
N PHE A 173 3.84 11.72 -14.60
CA PHE A 173 2.39 11.87 -14.80
C PHE A 173 1.85 11.01 -15.95
N SER A 174 2.63 10.83 -17.03
CA SER A 174 2.30 9.86 -18.08
C SER A 174 2.19 8.43 -17.53
N SER A 175 3.08 8.04 -16.60
CA SER A 175 3.00 6.75 -15.91
C SER A 175 1.74 6.64 -15.04
N LEU A 176 1.32 7.73 -14.38
CA LEU A 176 0.09 7.74 -13.58
C LEU A 176 -1.17 7.63 -14.44
N ARG A 177 -1.17 8.24 -15.64
CA ARG A 177 -2.28 8.12 -16.59
C ARG A 177 -2.45 6.68 -17.05
N LYS A 178 -1.35 6.00 -17.43
CA LYS A 178 -1.37 4.57 -17.76
C LYS A 178 -1.90 3.71 -16.63
N ILE A 179 -1.48 3.98 -15.39
CA ILE A 179 -2.06 3.30 -14.22
C ILE A 179 -3.57 3.54 -14.24
N LEU A 180 -4.03 4.78 -14.25
CA LEU A 180 -5.46 5.09 -14.21
C LEU A 180 -6.26 4.38 -15.33
N ASP A 181 -5.77 4.39 -16.56
CA ASP A 181 -6.43 3.78 -17.72
C ASP A 181 -6.60 2.26 -17.56
N GLU A 182 -5.59 1.57 -17.03
CA GLU A 182 -5.63 0.13 -16.74
C GLU A 182 -6.55 -0.23 -15.55
N PHE A 183 -6.87 0.76 -14.71
CA PHE A 183 -7.76 0.61 -13.56
C PHE A 183 -9.14 1.21 -13.82
N LYS A 184 -9.45 1.60 -15.07
CA LYS A 184 -10.80 1.98 -15.49
C LYS A 184 -11.72 0.76 -15.31
N SER A 185 -12.69 0.91 -14.42
CA SER A 185 -13.67 -0.14 -14.14
C SER A 185 -14.41 -0.52 -15.42
N GLU A 186 -14.36 -1.79 -15.80
CA GLU A 186 -15.46 -2.42 -16.54
C GLU A 186 -16.68 -2.59 -15.62
#